data_AF-A0A941PER0-F1
#
_entry.id   AF-A0A941PER0-F1
#
_cell.length_a   1.000
_cell.length_b   1.000
_cell.length_c   1.000
_cell.angle_alpha   90.00
_cell.angle_beta   90.00
_cell.angle_gamma   90.00
#
_symmetry.space_group_name_H-M   'P 1'
#
loop_
_entity.id
_entity.type
_entity.pdbx_description
1 polymer ?
#
loop_
_entity_poly.entity_id
_entity_poly.type
_entity_poly.pdbx_seq_one_letter_code
_entity_poly.pdbx_strand_id
1 'polypeptide(L)'
;MSKLDQAAEELMKKLIALVDEKNRELDYQFLSDIAPEKKNEAKGIFKEICSQNISLECSDLYEKFKGFRTQLLKHHDLSSVLAEDFKKYSKLSPCEIKIQIPLLKEGFQKLKQERALEEQLHERYRVKYQECTQRNAETKILIDKLQNISPKLYAQFQPLYITNNSNLITLKELYERNLSVKEAANKLYQNCEAQLEKSNQLTAHISEKEDQKSLPSPSTALSKTSVAENPLSFMPASKRESKDVAILLTLVADGQQAEVEKMIKANLQLLTAYDKVQDLAGRTFTNITAFQYALWSLDWHMWAMIQKYLPKEEQAKQLQELETKGTAYGKHFSLKGLIDALQEYVDKAPPYGYHDYSPALNLWYKVGGQQKLLPVSVVNEYCRLDRTFHPCPREWESKLPRTCAVSGWDNVQKKYVSGSWFRPFSAKDALGLNYAFHRGFRYYGAAGSPSGEGSKLPLLRNSTNVWEPEIDLKALRSLWKTRTRQLDALKSELLHQSQTCLMM
;
A
#
# COMPACT_ATOMS: atom_id res chain seq x y z
N MET A 1 9.25 -2.52 43.25
CA MET A 1 9.07 -3.30 42.02
C MET A 1 7.81 -4.11 42.12
N SER A 2 6.95 -4.04 41.11
CA SER A 2 5.75 -4.85 41.02
C SER A 2 6.11 -6.33 40.84
N LYS A 3 5.18 -7.25 41.14
CA LYS A 3 5.37 -8.69 40.86
C LYS A 3 5.66 -8.97 39.38
N LEU A 4 5.27 -8.06 38.49
CA LEU A 4 5.53 -8.12 37.06
C LEU A 4 7.00 -7.79 36.74
N ASP A 5 7.59 -6.81 37.42
CA ASP A 5 8.99 -6.40 37.23
C ASP A 5 9.96 -7.51 37.67
N GLN A 6 9.63 -8.22 38.76
CA GLN A 6 10.41 -9.38 39.22
C GLN A 6 10.35 -10.56 38.25
N ALA A 7 9.20 -10.81 37.62
CA ALA A 7 9.05 -11.87 36.62
C ALA A 7 9.80 -11.56 35.32
N ALA A 8 9.82 -10.29 34.90
CA ALA A 8 10.59 -9.84 33.74
C ALA A 8 12.11 -9.95 33.97
N GLU A 9 12.59 -9.58 35.16
CA GLU A 9 14.00 -9.70 35.52
C GLU A 9 14.47 -11.17 35.56
N GLU A 10 13.64 -12.08 36.10
CA GLU A 10 13.93 -13.53 36.10
C GLU A 10 13.94 -14.14 34.69
N LEU A 11 13.04 -13.70 33.80
CA LEU A 11 13.05 -14.14 32.41
C LEU A 11 14.31 -13.67 31.68
N MET A 12 14.76 -12.45 31.98
CA MET A 12 15.95 -11.83 31.39
C MET A 12 17.23 -12.55 31.85
N LYS A 13 17.33 -12.91 33.13
CA LYS A 13 18.44 -13.74 33.66
C LYS A 13 18.52 -15.11 32.99
N LYS A 14 17.38 -15.76 32.74
CA LYS A 14 17.32 -17.07 32.04
C LYS A 14 17.74 -16.96 30.57
N LEU A 15 17.36 -15.88 29.89
CA LEU A 15 17.76 -15.61 28.50
C LEU A 15 19.25 -15.33 28.38
N ILE A 16 19.83 -14.55 29.29
CA ILE A 16 21.28 -14.27 29.33
C ILE A 16 22.05 -15.59 29.59
N ALA A 17 21.60 -16.40 30.54
CA ALA A 17 22.22 -17.70 30.83
C ALA A 17 22.18 -18.66 29.63
N LEU A 18 21.06 -18.71 28.89
CA LEU A 18 20.92 -19.52 27.67
C LEU A 18 21.85 -19.06 26.52
N VAL A 19 22.04 -17.74 26.38
CA VAL A 19 22.96 -17.17 25.40
C VAL A 19 24.41 -17.47 25.79
N ASP A 20 24.75 -17.33 27.07
CA ASP A 20 26.09 -17.64 27.59
C ASP A 20 26.43 -19.14 27.53
N GLU A 21 25.45 -20.02 27.77
CA GLU A 21 25.60 -21.47 27.67
C GLU A 21 25.84 -21.90 26.21
N LYS A 22 25.08 -21.36 25.25
CA LYS A 22 25.32 -21.58 23.82
C LYS A 22 26.66 -21.00 23.35
N ASN A 23 27.08 -19.85 23.88
CA ASN A 23 28.39 -19.28 23.58
C ASN A 23 29.54 -20.16 24.07
N ARG A 24 29.40 -20.88 25.20
CA ARG A 24 30.40 -21.83 25.70
C ARG A 24 30.47 -23.14 24.92
N GLU A 25 29.33 -23.68 24.47
CA GLU A 25 29.29 -24.87 23.62
C GLU A 25 29.88 -24.63 22.23
N LEU A 26 29.74 -23.41 21.68
CA LEU A 26 30.30 -23.02 20.39
C LEU A 26 31.83 -22.81 20.41
N ASP A 27 32.43 -22.56 21.60
CA ASP A 27 33.82 -22.09 21.74
C ASP A 27 34.89 -23.20 21.56
N TYR A 28 34.52 -24.47 21.77
CA TYR A 28 35.50 -25.58 21.78
C TYR A 28 35.45 -26.51 20.57
N GLN A 29 34.27 -26.71 19.95
CA GLN A 29 34.11 -27.74 18.92
C GLN A 29 34.21 -27.22 17.48
N PHE A 30 34.08 -25.91 17.26
CA PHE A 30 34.07 -25.30 15.92
C PHE A 30 35.41 -24.70 15.48
N LEU A 31 36.30 -24.40 16.42
CA LEU A 31 37.61 -23.80 16.15
C LEU A 31 38.71 -24.84 15.88
N SER A 32 38.37 -26.11 15.77
CA SER A 32 39.29 -27.18 15.34
C SER A 32 39.60 -27.10 13.85
N ASP A 33 38.65 -26.61 13.06
CA ASP A 33 38.69 -26.65 11.58
C ASP A 33 39.28 -25.36 10.98
N ILE A 34 39.60 -24.35 11.81
CA ILE A 34 40.18 -23.07 11.38
C ILE A 34 41.69 -23.15 11.53
N ALA A 35 42.41 -22.70 10.50
CA ALA A 35 43.87 -22.60 10.54
C ALA A 35 44.33 -21.82 11.79
N PRO A 36 45.34 -22.32 12.55
CA PRO A 36 45.74 -21.75 13.84
C PRO A 36 45.96 -20.23 13.82
N GLU A 37 46.54 -19.72 12.73
CA GLU A 37 46.83 -18.30 12.49
C GLU A 37 45.57 -17.42 12.32
N LYS A 38 44.43 -18.01 11.93
CA LYS A 38 43.15 -17.31 11.74
C LYS A 38 42.19 -17.43 12.92
N LYS A 39 42.51 -18.29 13.89
CA LYS A 39 41.64 -18.60 15.05
C LYS A 39 41.42 -17.39 15.96
N ASN A 40 42.47 -16.59 16.21
CA ASN A 40 42.36 -15.39 17.05
C ASN A 40 41.57 -14.27 16.36
N GLU A 41 41.71 -14.14 15.04
CA GLU A 41 40.94 -13.18 14.21
C GLU A 41 39.44 -13.54 14.23
N ALA A 42 39.10 -14.83 14.02
CA ALA A 42 37.73 -15.32 14.09
C ALA A 42 37.09 -15.12 15.48
N LYS A 43 37.84 -15.37 16.57
CA LYS A 43 37.39 -15.11 17.95
C LYS A 43 37.10 -13.63 18.20
N GLY A 44 37.95 -12.73 17.69
CA GLY A 44 37.74 -11.28 17.79
C GLY A 44 36.48 -10.83 17.08
N ILE A 45 36.26 -11.29 15.84
CA ILE A 45 35.06 -10.99 15.04
C ILE A 45 33.80 -11.53 15.74
N PHE A 46 33.85 -12.74 16.29
CA PHE A 46 32.72 -13.35 16.97
C PHE A 46 32.30 -12.57 18.22
N LYS A 47 33.27 -12.21 19.08
CA LYS A 47 33.02 -11.41 20.28
C LYS A 47 32.34 -10.07 19.94
N GLU A 48 32.73 -9.47 18.83
CA GLU A 48 32.17 -8.21 18.34
C GLU A 48 30.75 -8.36 17.75
N ILE A 49 30.46 -9.44 17.01
CA ILE A 49 29.10 -9.72 16.53
C ILE A 49 28.14 -9.96 17.71
N CYS A 50 28.59 -10.68 18.73
CA CYS A 50 27.78 -10.96 19.92
C CYS A 50 27.51 -9.73 20.79
N SER A 51 28.47 -8.81 20.91
CA SER A 51 28.28 -7.55 21.66
C SER A 51 27.31 -6.58 20.96
N GLN A 52 27.15 -6.70 19.64
CA GLN A 52 26.28 -5.84 18.83
C GLN A 52 24.81 -6.31 18.78
N ASN A 53 24.44 -7.39 19.49
CA ASN A 53 23.12 -8.02 19.33
C ASN A 53 21.95 -7.11 19.80
N ILE A 54 21.12 -6.70 18.82
CA ILE A 54 20.13 -5.60 18.87
C ILE A 54 18.80 -6.01 19.57
N SER A 55 18.58 -7.30 19.79
CA SER A 55 17.28 -7.90 20.12
C SER A 55 16.60 -7.35 21.39
N LEU A 56 17.36 -7.07 22.46
CA LEU A 56 16.79 -6.71 23.77
C LEU A 56 16.29 -5.25 23.85
N GLU A 57 16.98 -4.28 23.25
CA GLU A 57 16.59 -2.87 23.33
C GLU A 57 15.36 -2.53 22.47
N CYS A 58 15.18 -3.21 21.33
CA CYS A 58 14.08 -2.94 20.41
C CYS A 58 12.72 -3.47 20.91
N SER A 59 12.73 -4.55 21.69
CA SER A 59 11.52 -5.15 22.27
C SER A 59 10.86 -4.23 23.32
N ASP A 60 11.66 -3.60 24.18
CA ASP A 60 11.17 -2.67 25.21
C ASP A 60 10.58 -1.38 24.61
N LEU A 61 11.22 -0.86 23.56
CA LEU A 61 10.73 0.29 22.81
C LEU A 61 9.42 -0.03 22.07
N TYR A 62 9.29 -1.24 21.53
CA TYR A 62 8.08 -1.72 20.85
C TYR A 62 6.87 -1.81 21.80
N GLU A 63 7.03 -2.37 23.00
CA GLU A 63 5.91 -2.49 23.95
C GLU A 63 5.49 -1.12 24.54
N LYS A 64 6.45 -0.21 24.79
CA LYS A 64 6.13 1.19 25.18
C LYS A 64 5.33 1.90 24.09
N PHE A 65 5.68 1.68 22.83
CA PHE A 65 5.00 2.29 21.69
C PHE A 65 3.60 1.71 21.46
N LYS A 66 3.42 0.41 21.62
CA LYS A 66 2.11 -0.27 21.55
C LYS A 66 1.14 0.26 22.62
N GLY A 67 1.65 0.52 23.83
CA GLY A 67 0.89 1.18 24.90
C GLY A 67 0.47 2.59 24.51
N PHE A 68 1.40 3.41 24.01
CA PHE A 68 1.14 4.78 23.56
C PHE A 68 0.15 4.83 22.38
N ARG A 69 0.31 3.97 21.38
CA ARG A 69 -0.62 3.85 20.23
C ARG A 69 -2.03 3.47 20.68
N THR A 70 -2.17 2.59 21.66
CA THR A 70 -3.47 2.19 22.20
C THR A 70 -4.16 3.36 22.90
N GLN A 71 -3.39 4.26 23.53
CA GLN A 71 -3.91 5.53 24.07
C GLN A 71 -4.27 6.50 22.93
N LEU A 72 -3.38 6.67 21.95
CA LEU A 72 -3.57 7.58 20.82
C LEU A 72 -4.80 7.22 19.95
N LEU A 73 -5.04 5.91 19.73
CA LEU A 73 -6.23 5.43 19.02
C LEU A 73 -7.53 5.62 19.81
N LYS A 74 -7.49 5.54 21.15
CA LYS A 74 -8.63 5.92 22.01
C LYS A 74 -8.93 7.42 21.93
N HIS A 75 -7.92 8.25 21.64
CA HIS A 75 -8.06 9.69 21.47
C HIS A 75 -8.28 10.12 20.00
N HIS A 76 -8.06 9.25 19.02
CA HIS A 76 -8.48 9.52 17.63
C HIS A 76 -10.01 9.60 17.51
N ASP A 77 -10.73 8.99 18.46
CA ASP A 77 -12.17 9.15 18.69
C ASP A 77 -12.52 10.55 19.23
N LEU A 78 -11.62 11.18 20.02
CA LEU A 78 -11.76 12.57 20.45
C LEU A 78 -11.68 13.56 19.29
N SER A 79 -10.95 13.26 18.21
CA SER A 79 -10.89 14.10 17.01
C SER A 79 -12.21 14.09 16.22
N SER A 80 -12.84 12.92 16.07
CA SER A 80 -14.20 12.82 15.51
C SER A 80 -15.24 13.46 16.42
N VAL A 81 -15.13 13.27 17.73
CA VAL A 81 -15.99 13.91 18.74
C VAL A 81 -15.85 15.43 18.68
N LEU A 82 -14.63 15.97 18.63
CA LEU A 82 -14.40 17.41 18.48
C LEU A 82 -14.95 17.93 17.16
N ALA A 83 -14.75 17.23 16.03
CA ALA A 83 -15.29 17.64 14.73
C ALA A 83 -16.83 17.62 14.68
N GLU A 84 -17.48 16.64 15.32
CA GLU A 84 -18.94 16.59 15.48
C GLU A 84 -19.45 17.66 16.45
N ASP A 85 -18.75 17.90 17.56
CA ASP A 85 -19.10 18.94 18.51
C ASP A 85 -18.91 20.33 17.89
N PHE A 86 -17.92 20.54 17.01
CA PHE A 86 -17.78 21.76 16.20
C PHE A 86 -18.95 22.00 15.25
N LYS A 87 -19.53 20.95 14.65
CA LYS A 87 -20.79 21.11 13.89
C LYS A 87 -21.95 21.51 14.80
N LYS A 88 -22.00 21.02 16.03
CA LYS A 88 -23.01 21.45 17.03
C LYS A 88 -22.79 22.89 17.48
N TYR A 89 -21.54 23.33 17.64
CA TYR A 89 -21.19 24.71 18.04
C TYR A 89 -21.69 25.77 17.06
N SER A 90 -21.80 25.45 15.76
CA SER A 90 -22.37 26.37 14.75
C SER A 90 -23.85 26.75 14.99
N LYS A 91 -24.54 26.04 15.89
CA LYS A 91 -25.97 26.25 16.21
C LYS A 91 -26.21 26.84 17.61
N LEU A 92 -25.15 27.08 18.39
CA LEU A 92 -25.28 27.59 19.76
C LEU A 92 -25.50 29.10 19.78
N SER A 93 -26.24 29.56 20.78
CA SER A 93 -26.43 30.98 21.07
C SER A 93 -25.13 31.63 21.59
N PRO A 94 -24.98 32.97 21.47
CA PRO A 94 -23.80 33.69 21.96
C PRO A 94 -23.45 33.43 23.45
N CYS A 95 -24.46 33.22 24.31
CA CYS A 95 -24.26 32.89 25.72
C CYS A 95 -23.69 31.48 25.91
N GLU A 96 -24.13 30.51 25.12
CA GLU A 96 -23.62 29.14 25.16
C GLU A 96 -22.18 29.06 24.61
N ILE A 97 -21.85 29.88 23.61
CA ILE A 97 -20.48 30.00 23.08
C ILE A 97 -19.51 30.50 24.16
N LYS A 98 -19.91 31.51 24.96
CA LYS A 98 -19.09 32.04 26.07
C LYS A 98 -18.74 30.97 27.12
N ILE A 99 -19.62 29.99 27.35
CA ILE A 99 -19.40 28.89 28.31
C ILE A 99 -18.44 27.82 27.74
N GLN A 100 -18.45 27.61 26.42
CA GLN A 100 -17.71 26.53 25.76
C GLN A 100 -16.25 26.91 25.40
N ILE A 101 -15.95 28.20 25.23
CA ILE A 101 -14.60 28.68 24.90
C ILE A 101 -13.51 28.23 25.90
N PRO A 102 -13.70 28.30 27.23
CA PRO A 102 -12.71 27.81 28.20
C PRO A 102 -12.41 26.31 28.06
N LEU A 103 -13.45 25.49 27.80
CA LEU A 103 -13.30 24.04 27.60
C LEU A 103 -12.51 23.73 26.32
N LEU A 104 -12.78 24.47 25.24
CA LEU A 104 -12.00 24.37 24.00
C LEU A 104 -10.53 24.78 24.20
N LYS A 105 -10.27 25.84 24.98
CA LYS A 105 -8.91 26.28 25.32
C LYS A 105 -8.16 25.22 26.12
N GLU A 106 -8.82 24.58 27.10
CA GLU A 106 -8.22 23.48 27.87
C GLU A 106 -7.90 22.27 26.98
N GLY A 107 -8.84 21.88 26.11
CA GLY A 107 -8.63 20.80 25.13
C GLY A 107 -7.46 21.09 24.20
N PHE A 108 -7.32 22.33 23.72
CA PHE A 108 -6.22 22.73 22.84
C PHE A 108 -4.86 22.71 23.55
N GLN A 109 -4.80 23.08 24.83
CA GLN A 109 -3.56 22.98 25.62
C GLN A 109 -3.13 21.53 25.85
N LYS A 110 -4.08 20.61 26.09
CA LYS A 110 -3.80 19.17 26.19
C LYS A 110 -3.23 18.62 24.86
N LEU A 111 -3.87 18.94 23.74
CA LEU A 111 -3.36 18.56 22.40
C LEU A 111 -1.96 19.10 22.12
N LYS A 112 -1.66 20.34 22.54
CA LYS A 112 -0.34 20.94 22.39
C LYS A 112 0.74 20.20 23.20
N GLN A 113 0.43 19.78 24.42
CA GLN A 113 1.35 18.99 25.26
C GLN A 113 1.58 17.59 24.68
N GLU A 114 0.53 16.93 24.19
CA GLU A 114 0.62 15.61 23.55
C GLU A 114 1.46 15.64 22.28
N ARG A 115 1.31 16.67 21.45
CA ARG A 115 2.14 16.88 20.25
C ARG A 115 3.62 17.02 20.60
N ALA A 116 3.95 17.78 21.65
CA ALA A 116 5.34 17.94 22.09
C ALA A 116 5.94 16.60 22.53
N LEU A 117 5.15 15.76 23.21
CA LEU A 117 5.57 14.41 23.60
C LEU A 117 5.76 13.49 22.38
N GLU A 118 4.86 13.56 21.39
CA GLU A 118 4.97 12.82 20.13
C GLU A 118 6.24 13.19 19.36
N GLU A 119 6.55 14.48 19.25
CA GLU A 119 7.78 14.97 18.60
C GLU A 119 9.04 14.46 19.30
N GLN A 120 9.06 14.45 20.64
CA GLN A 120 10.16 13.87 21.43
C GLN A 120 10.32 12.36 21.21
N LEU A 121 9.22 11.61 21.17
CA LEU A 121 9.25 10.16 20.94
C LEU A 121 9.71 9.82 19.51
N HIS A 122 9.21 10.56 18.52
CA HIS A 122 9.62 10.41 17.13
C HIS A 122 11.13 10.66 16.97
N GLU A 123 11.65 11.70 17.62
CA GLU A 123 13.08 12.02 17.57
C GLU A 123 13.94 10.93 18.21
N ARG A 124 13.54 10.42 19.38
CA ARG A 124 14.21 9.26 20.00
C ARG A 124 14.23 8.04 19.08
N TYR A 125 13.13 7.80 18.37
CA TYR A 125 13.04 6.69 17.42
C TYR A 125 13.96 6.89 16.22
N ARG A 126 13.99 8.11 15.66
CA ARG A 126 14.87 8.47 14.54
C ARG A 126 16.33 8.17 14.88
N VAL A 127 16.79 8.60 16.06
CA VAL A 127 18.16 8.35 16.55
C VAL A 127 18.40 6.85 16.71
N LYS A 128 17.50 6.11 17.37
CA LYS A 128 17.64 4.66 17.55
C LYS A 128 17.63 3.88 16.24
N TYR A 129 16.82 4.28 15.27
CA TYR A 129 16.79 3.68 13.94
C TYR A 129 18.11 3.91 13.18
N GLN A 130 18.68 5.12 13.28
CA GLN A 130 19.99 5.43 12.71
C GLN A 130 21.10 4.58 13.37
N GLU A 131 21.11 4.47 14.69
CA GLU A 131 22.03 3.60 15.44
C GLU A 131 21.92 2.13 14.98
N CYS A 132 20.69 1.59 14.89
CA CYS A 132 20.47 0.21 14.45
C CYS A 132 20.90 -0.01 12.99
N THR A 133 20.65 0.97 12.12
CA THR A 133 21.07 0.91 10.70
C THR A 133 22.59 0.88 10.58
N GLN A 134 23.27 1.73 11.36
CA GLN A 134 24.73 1.78 11.41
C GLN A 134 25.31 0.46 11.93
N ARG A 135 24.81 -0.03 13.07
CA ARG A 135 25.26 -1.33 13.64
C ARG A 135 25.03 -2.49 12.68
N ASN A 136 23.89 -2.52 11.99
CA ASN A 136 23.61 -3.59 11.02
C ASN A 136 24.56 -3.53 9.80
N ALA A 137 24.97 -2.33 9.37
CA ALA A 137 25.99 -2.17 8.34
C ALA A 137 27.37 -2.65 8.82
N GLU A 138 27.75 -2.36 10.07
CA GLU A 138 28.98 -2.86 10.70
C GLU A 138 28.96 -4.39 10.84
N THR A 139 27.85 -4.96 11.32
CA THR A 139 27.64 -6.41 11.42
C THR A 139 27.74 -7.10 10.05
N LYS A 140 27.21 -6.48 8.99
CA LYS A 140 27.34 -7.00 7.61
C LYS A 140 28.81 -7.11 7.20
N ILE A 141 29.60 -6.06 7.44
CA ILE A 141 31.05 -6.06 7.14
C ILE A 141 31.76 -7.20 7.89
N LEU A 142 31.40 -7.44 9.16
CA LEU A 142 31.96 -8.53 9.96
C LEU A 142 31.58 -9.92 9.43
N ILE A 143 30.34 -10.08 8.96
CA ILE A 143 29.85 -11.33 8.36
C ILE A 143 30.54 -11.62 7.03
N ASP A 144 30.73 -10.60 6.19
CA ASP A 144 31.45 -10.73 4.93
C ASP A 144 32.92 -11.14 5.17
N LYS A 145 33.55 -10.61 6.24
CA LYS A 145 34.88 -11.07 6.68
C LYS A 145 34.84 -12.52 7.17
N LEU A 146 33.83 -12.91 7.94
CA LEU A 146 33.68 -14.28 8.45
C LEU A 146 33.48 -15.29 7.31
N GLN A 147 32.78 -14.90 6.24
CA GLN A 147 32.62 -15.71 5.03
C GLN A 147 33.96 -16.06 4.37
N ASN A 148 34.87 -15.09 4.32
CA ASN A 148 36.21 -15.29 3.76
C ASN A 148 37.13 -16.13 4.66
N ILE A 149 36.90 -16.13 5.97
CA ILE A 149 37.68 -16.93 6.92
C ILE A 149 37.16 -18.37 7.01
N SER A 150 35.84 -18.55 7.07
CA SER A 150 35.20 -19.86 7.20
C SER A 150 33.77 -19.85 6.65
N PRO A 151 33.55 -20.38 5.43
CA PRO A 151 32.21 -20.51 4.84
C PRO A 151 31.24 -21.33 5.70
N LYS A 152 31.75 -22.30 6.46
CA LYS A 152 30.96 -23.14 7.38
C LYS A 152 30.42 -22.34 8.56
N LEU A 153 31.24 -21.46 9.16
CA LEU A 153 30.77 -20.55 10.20
C LEU A 153 29.78 -19.53 9.64
N TYR A 154 30.06 -18.97 8.46
CA TYR A 154 29.13 -18.06 7.79
C TYR A 154 27.72 -18.66 7.62
N ALA A 155 27.62 -19.92 7.17
CA ALA A 155 26.32 -20.60 7.00
C ALA A 155 25.52 -20.74 8.31
N GLN A 156 26.19 -20.83 9.45
CA GLN A 156 25.55 -20.93 10.77
C GLN A 156 25.11 -19.58 11.34
N PHE A 157 25.82 -18.50 11.00
CA PHE A 157 25.47 -17.13 11.44
C PHE A 157 24.53 -16.40 10.49
N GLN A 158 24.41 -16.88 9.24
CA GLN A 158 23.49 -16.33 8.25
C GLN A 158 22.05 -16.18 8.78
N PRO A 159 21.45 -17.14 9.51
CA PRO A 159 20.10 -16.99 10.08
C PRO A 159 19.98 -15.86 11.11
N LEU A 160 21.01 -15.62 11.94
CA LEU A 160 21.02 -14.53 12.93
C LEU A 160 21.06 -13.15 12.25
N TYR A 161 21.85 -13.02 11.19
CA TYR A 161 21.89 -11.82 10.36
C TYR A 161 20.59 -11.57 9.60
N ILE A 162 19.98 -12.63 9.07
CA ILE A 162 18.64 -12.56 8.45
C ILE A 162 17.61 -12.07 9.47
N THR A 163 17.68 -12.57 10.71
CA THR A 163 16.78 -12.16 11.80
C THR A 163 16.97 -10.69 12.17
N ASN A 164 18.22 -10.22 12.30
CA ASN A 164 18.51 -8.81 12.60
C ASN A 164 18.08 -7.86 11.46
N ASN A 165 18.27 -8.25 10.20
CA ASN A 165 17.76 -7.50 9.05
C ASN A 165 16.23 -7.43 9.03
N SER A 166 15.56 -8.55 9.35
CA SER A 166 14.09 -8.59 9.46
C SER A 166 13.57 -7.63 10.54
N ASN A 167 14.24 -7.56 11.68
CA ASN A 167 13.93 -6.60 12.75
C ASN A 167 14.17 -5.15 12.31
N LEU A 168 15.25 -4.87 11.57
CA LEU A 168 15.52 -3.53 11.03
C LEU A 168 14.48 -3.10 9.99
N ILE A 169 14.04 -4.02 9.12
CA ILE A 169 12.94 -3.79 8.17
C ILE A 169 11.66 -3.45 8.95
N THR A 170 11.35 -4.21 10.00
CA THR A 170 10.19 -3.94 10.87
C THR A 170 10.30 -2.55 11.54
N LEU A 171 11.47 -2.17 12.03
CA LEU A 171 11.71 -0.84 12.62
C LEU A 171 11.56 0.28 11.58
N LYS A 172 12.04 0.07 10.35
CA LYS A 172 11.88 1.02 9.24
C LYS A 172 10.41 1.23 8.90
N GLU A 173 9.65 0.14 8.79
CA GLU A 173 8.21 0.21 8.51
C GLU A 173 7.45 0.94 9.63
N LEU A 174 7.81 0.69 10.89
CA LEU A 174 7.24 1.41 12.03
C LEU A 174 7.61 2.90 11.98
N TYR A 175 8.85 3.26 11.62
CA TYR A 175 9.26 4.64 11.43
C TYR A 175 8.45 5.34 10.34
N GLU A 176 8.34 4.74 9.16
CA GLU A 176 7.63 5.30 8.02
C GLU A 176 6.13 5.47 8.30
N ARG A 177 5.51 4.50 9.00
CA ARG A 177 4.12 4.62 9.46
C ARG A 177 3.96 5.75 10.47
N ASN A 178 4.89 5.90 11.41
CA ASN A 178 4.86 6.98 12.39
C ASN A 178 5.02 8.35 11.74
N LEU A 179 5.87 8.45 10.71
CA LEU A 179 6.03 9.67 9.93
C LEU A 179 4.70 10.06 9.26
N SER A 180 3.99 9.09 8.68
CA SER A 180 2.67 9.32 8.07
C SER A 180 1.60 9.74 9.10
N VAL A 181 1.60 9.13 10.30
CA VAL A 181 0.69 9.52 11.39
C VAL A 181 0.99 10.95 11.88
N LYS A 182 2.27 11.28 12.05
CA LYS A 182 2.73 12.63 12.42
C LYS A 182 2.30 13.68 11.39
N GLU A 183 2.42 13.38 10.10
CA GLU A 183 1.96 14.26 9.03
C GLU A 183 0.43 14.47 9.06
N ALA A 184 -0.34 13.42 9.34
CA ALA A 184 -1.79 13.52 9.49
C ALA A 184 -2.20 14.32 10.73
N ALA A 185 -1.56 14.09 11.87
CA ALA A 185 -1.76 14.84 13.10
C ALA A 185 -1.42 16.33 12.93
N ASN A 186 -0.33 16.65 12.21
CA ASN A 186 0.03 18.03 11.89
C ASN A 186 -1.04 18.74 11.04
N LYS A 187 -1.60 18.06 10.03
CA LYS A 187 -2.71 18.61 9.22
C LYS A 187 -3.96 18.86 10.07
N LEU A 188 -4.28 17.94 10.98
CA LEU A 188 -5.41 18.10 11.91
C LEU A 188 -5.20 19.28 12.87
N TYR A 189 -3.99 19.43 13.40
CA TYR A 189 -3.64 20.54 14.28
C TYR A 189 -3.76 21.90 13.56
N GLN A 190 -3.20 22.00 12.34
CA GLN A 190 -3.33 23.20 11.50
C GLN A 190 -4.79 23.57 11.23
N ASN A 191 -5.63 22.55 10.99
CA ASN A 191 -7.07 22.75 10.83
C ASN A 191 -7.71 23.27 12.13
N CYS A 192 -7.37 22.70 13.30
CA CYS A 192 -7.91 23.14 14.59
C CYS A 192 -7.48 24.58 14.93
N GLU A 193 -6.22 24.92 14.69
CA GLU A 193 -5.68 26.27 14.90
C GLU A 193 -6.39 27.31 14.02
N ALA A 194 -6.61 27.00 12.74
CA ALA A 194 -7.38 27.85 11.83
C ALA A 194 -8.84 28.05 12.27
N GLN A 195 -9.47 27.05 12.91
CA GLN A 195 -10.84 27.16 13.43
C GLN A 195 -10.91 27.99 14.71
N LEU A 196 -9.93 27.83 15.61
CA LEU A 196 -9.82 28.65 16.82
C LEU A 196 -9.66 30.12 16.48
N GLU A 197 -8.83 30.44 15.48
CA GLU A 197 -8.63 31.80 15.00
C GLU A 197 -9.92 32.42 14.45
N LYS A 198 -10.70 31.67 13.65
CA LYS A 198 -12.03 32.10 13.20
C LYS A 198 -13.01 32.36 14.34
N SER A 199 -12.98 31.52 15.38
CA SER A 199 -13.83 31.69 16.56
C SER A 199 -13.48 32.96 17.36
N ASN A 200 -12.18 33.25 17.50
CA ASN A 200 -11.70 34.47 18.14
C ASN A 200 -12.13 35.72 17.36
N GLN A 201 -12.01 35.70 16.02
CA GLN A 201 -12.45 36.79 15.15
C GLN A 201 -13.97 37.03 15.26
N LEU A 202 -14.77 35.96 15.30
CA LEU A 202 -16.22 36.06 15.48
C LEU A 202 -16.58 36.65 16.86
N THR A 203 -15.88 36.23 17.91
CA THR A 203 -16.08 36.74 19.27
C THR A 203 -15.77 38.24 19.35
N ALA A 204 -14.68 38.68 18.72
CA ALA A 204 -14.33 40.10 18.63
C ALA A 204 -15.43 40.91 17.92
N HIS A 205 -15.93 40.43 16.78
CA HIS A 205 -17.04 41.09 16.07
C HIS A 205 -18.36 41.14 16.84
N ILE A 206 -18.67 40.12 17.66
CA ILE A 206 -19.85 40.15 18.52
C ILE A 206 -19.69 41.22 19.60
N SER A 207 -18.51 41.31 20.22
CA SER A 207 -18.21 42.34 21.23
C SER A 207 -18.32 43.76 20.64
N GLU A 208 -17.76 43.99 19.45
CA GLU A 208 -17.87 45.28 18.75
C GLU A 208 -19.32 45.67 18.44
N LYS A 209 -20.17 44.69 18.11
CA LYS A 209 -21.60 44.93 17.84
C LYS A 209 -22.43 45.14 19.12
N GLU A 210 -22.04 44.54 20.24
CA GLU A 210 -22.66 44.80 21.55
C GLU A 210 -22.33 46.23 22.02
N ASP A 211 -21.11 46.70 21.79
CA ASP A 211 -20.69 48.08 22.13
C ASP A 211 -21.34 49.14 21.21
N GLN A 212 -21.53 48.83 19.92
CA GLN A 212 -22.21 49.70 18.96
C GLN A 212 -23.73 49.86 19.18
N LYS A 213 -24.34 49.10 20.09
CA LYS A 213 -25.76 49.27 20.47
C LYS A 213 -26.00 50.47 21.40
N SER A 214 -24.97 51.26 21.71
CA SER A 214 -25.01 52.40 22.63
C SER A 214 -24.74 53.78 22.01
N LEU A 215 -24.47 53.93 20.70
CA LEU A 215 -24.21 55.23 20.07
C LEU A 215 -24.73 55.30 18.61
N PRO A 216 -25.19 56.48 18.12
CA PRO A 216 -25.80 56.61 16.80
C PRO A 216 -24.76 56.65 15.67
N SER A 217 -25.16 56.11 14.52
CA SER A 217 -24.37 56.01 13.28
C SER A 217 -23.96 57.37 12.71
N PRO A 218 -22.91 57.40 11.86
CA PRO A 218 -23.23 57.49 10.43
C PRO A 218 -22.27 56.78 9.44
N SER A 219 -22.89 56.35 8.34
CA SER A 219 -22.48 56.50 6.92
C SER A 219 -21.22 55.80 6.35
N THR A 220 -21.51 54.84 5.47
CA THR A 220 -21.05 54.68 4.05
C THR A 220 -19.58 54.87 3.69
N ALA A 221 -18.94 53.82 3.14
CA ALA A 221 -18.26 53.87 1.84
C ALA A 221 -17.71 52.50 1.40
N LEU A 222 -17.91 52.23 0.11
CA LEU A 222 -17.48 51.08 -0.67
C LEU A 222 -16.08 51.37 -1.27
N SER A 223 -15.13 50.43 -1.19
CA SER A 223 -13.87 50.52 -1.95
C SER A 223 -13.36 49.15 -2.39
N LYS A 224 -12.99 49.10 -3.67
CA LYS A 224 -12.48 47.97 -4.47
C LYS A 224 -10.97 47.81 -4.31
N THR A 225 -10.48 46.57 -4.47
CA THR A 225 -9.15 46.17 -4.99
C THR A 225 -9.08 44.64 -4.95
N SER A 226 -8.30 43.87 -5.69
CA SER A 226 -7.61 43.94 -6.98
C SER A 226 -6.98 42.55 -7.15
N VAL A 227 -7.07 41.97 -8.34
CA VAL A 227 -6.47 40.67 -8.68
C VAL A 227 -4.95 40.77 -8.66
N ALA A 228 -4.28 39.86 -7.93
CA ALA A 228 -2.84 39.65 -8.01
C ALA A 228 -2.57 38.29 -8.67
N GLU A 229 -2.01 38.34 -9.88
CA GLU A 229 -1.45 37.18 -10.56
C GLU A 229 -0.11 36.79 -9.94
N ASN A 230 0.09 35.50 -9.73
CA ASN A 230 1.23 34.89 -9.08
C ASN A 230 2.15 34.29 -10.17
N PRO A 231 3.42 34.70 -10.33
CA PRO A 231 4.28 34.19 -11.39
C PRO A 231 5.01 32.92 -10.91
N LEU A 232 4.46 31.76 -11.23
CA LEU A 232 5.15 30.47 -11.01
C LEU A 232 6.02 30.13 -12.23
N SER A 233 7.20 30.77 -12.22
CA SER A 233 8.51 30.23 -12.56
C SER A 233 8.58 29.15 -13.64
N PHE A 234 9.10 29.57 -14.80
CA PHE A 234 9.63 28.80 -15.92
C PHE A 234 10.57 27.67 -15.45
N MET A 235 10.17 26.41 -15.62
CA MET A 235 11.12 25.31 -15.81
C MET A 235 11.32 25.12 -17.32
N PRO A 236 12.52 24.78 -17.80
CA PRO A 236 12.74 24.52 -19.22
C PRO A 236 11.84 23.37 -19.70
N ALA A 237 11.12 23.59 -20.81
CA ALA A 237 10.08 22.73 -21.34
C ALA A 237 10.50 21.24 -21.44
N SER A 238 11.74 20.96 -21.83
CA SER A 238 12.26 19.59 -22.02
C SER A 238 12.35 18.75 -20.75
N LYS A 239 12.57 19.36 -19.57
CA LYS A 239 12.60 18.63 -18.29
C LYS A 239 11.20 18.45 -17.69
N ARG A 240 10.27 19.35 -18.01
CA ARG A 240 8.90 19.32 -17.50
C ARG A 240 8.10 18.21 -18.18
N GLU A 241 8.27 18.07 -19.49
CA GLU A 241 7.61 17.03 -20.29
C GLU A 241 7.94 15.61 -19.80
N SER A 242 9.20 15.30 -19.48
CA SER A 242 9.56 13.97 -18.95
C SER A 242 8.86 13.63 -17.62
N LYS A 243 8.68 14.59 -16.72
CA LYS A 243 7.99 14.34 -15.45
C LYS A 243 6.50 14.08 -15.65
N ASP A 244 5.87 14.83 -16.54
CA ASP A 244 4.44 14.70 -16.81
C ASP A 244 4.13 13.36 -17.51
N VAL A 245 5.00 12.91 -18.41
CA VAL A 245 4.86 11.58 -19.06
C VAL A 245 4.97 10.46 -18.04
N ALA A 246 5.95 10.52 -17.13
CA ALA A 246 6.08 9.55 -16.05
C ALA A 246 4.82 9.49 -15.16
N ILE A 247 4.26 10.64 -14.78
CA ILE A 247 3.01 10.71 -14.00
C ILE A 247 1.85 10.10 -14.78
N LEU A 248 1.69 10.45 -16.07
CA LEU A 248 0.62 9.91 -16.91
C LEU A 248 0.70 8.39 -16.99
N LEU A 249 1.89 7.83 -17.21
CA LEU A 249 2.08 6.38 -17.27
C LEU A 249 1.75 5.70 -15.95
N THR A 250 2.18 6.26 -14.80
CA THR A 250 1.80 5.73 -13.49
C THR A 250 0.29 5.72 -13.31
N LEU A 251 -0.40 6.81 -13.67
CA LEU A 251 -1.87 6.87 -13.57
C LEU A 251 -2.55 5.83 -14.47
N VAL A 252 -2.02 5.58 -15.66
CA VAL A 252 -2.52 4.52 -16.55
C VAL A 252 -2.28 3.13 -15.96
N ALA A 253 -1.08 2.86 -15.44
CA ALA A 253 -0.71 1.58 -14.82
C ALA A 253 -1.49 1.30 -13.52
N ASP A 254 -1.89 2.35 -12.81
CA ASP A 254 -2.73 2.32 -11.62
C ASP A 254 -4.23 2.35 -11.94
N GLY A 255 -4.60 2.50 -13.21
CA GLY A 255 -6.00 2.44 -13.67
C GLY A 255 -6.83 3.68 -13.31
N GLN A 256 -6.18 4.82 -13.06
CA GLN A 256 -6.80 6.09 -12.63
C GLN A 256 -7.43 6.86 -13.80
N GLN A 257 -8.39 6.23 -14.50
CA GLN A 257 -8.93 6.71 -15.78
C GLN A 257 -9.38 8.19 -15.79
N ALA A 258 -10.04 8.66 -14.74
CA ALA A 258 -10.51 10.05 -14.66
C ALA A 258 -9.36 11.06 -14.65
N GLU A 259 -8.28 10.74 -13.92
CA GLU A 259 -7.12 11.62 -13.81
C GLU A 259 -6.24 11.55 -15.06
N VAL A 260 -6.15 10.38 -15.69
CA VAL A 260 -5.54 10.23 -17.01
C VAL A 260 -6.25 11.13 -18.03
N GLU A 261 -7.58 11.09 -18.10
CA GLU A 261 -8.35 11.91 -19.03
C GLU A 261 -8.17 13.41 -18.78
N LYS A 262 -8.19 13.82 -17.50
CA LYS A 262 -7.93 15.21 -17.10
C LYS A 262 -6.55 15.68 -17.55
N MET A 263 -5.53 14.85 -17.39
CA MET A 263 -4.15 15.18 -17.76
C MET A 263 -3.96 15.27 -19.28
N ILE A 264 -4.55 14.33 -20.04
CA ILE A 264 -4.54 14.35 -21.51
C ILE A 264 -5.19 15.62 -22.06
N LYS A 265 -6.35 16.03 -21.51
CA LYS A 265 -7.03 17.26 -21.94
C LYS A 265 -6.18 18.52 -21.74
N ALA A 266 -5.32 18.52 -20.72
CA ALA A 266 -4.41 19.63 -20.46
C ALA A 266 -3.22 19.64 -21.43
N ASN A 267 -2.73 18.47 -21.86
CA ASN A 267 -1.63 18.35 -22.80
C ASN A 267 -1.71 17.05 -23.62
N LEU A 268 -2.14 17.18 -24.89
CA LEU A 268 -2.27 16.04 -25.81
C LEU A 268 -0.93 15.41 -26.21
N GLN A 269 0.17 16.16 -26.18
CA GLN A 269 1.51 15.69 -26.59
C GLN A 269 2.03 14.56 -25.68
N LEU A 270 1.48 14.43 -24.48
CA LEU A 270 1.84 13.35 -23.56
C LEU A 270 1.50 11.96 -24.10
N LEU A 271 0.54 11.84 -25.03
CA LEU A 271 0.10 10.55 -25.57
C LEU A 271 1.07 9.91 -26.57
N THR A 272 1.97 10.69 -27.15
CA THR A 272 2.99 10.23 -28.10
C THR A 272 4.37 10.07 -27.46
N ALA A 273 4.51 10.47 -26.20
CA ALA A 273 5.77 10.39 -25.49
C ALA A 273 5.98 8.99 -24.86
N TYR A 274 7.23 8.57 -24.84
CA TYR A 274 7.68 7.31 -24.25
C TYR A 274 8.39 7.58 -22.94
N ASP A 275 8.16 6.73 -21.94
CA ASP A 275 8.96 6.74 -20.71
C ASP A 275 8.95 5.34 -20.07
N LYS A 276 9.45 5.26 -18.85
CA LYS A 276 9.48 4.07 -18.00
C LYS A 276 8.35 4.12 -16.99
N VAL A 277 7.72 2.97 -16.75
CA VAL A 277 6.72 2.81 -15.68
C VAL A 277 6.86 1.46 -15.00
N GLN A 278 6.66 1.43 -13.69
CA GLN A 278 6.48 0.19 -12.93
C GLN A 278 5.00 0.05 -12.57
N ASP A 279 4.39 -1.09 -12.90
CA ASP A 279 3.00 -1.35 -12.54
C ASP A 279 2.85 -1.92 -11.12
N LEU A 280 1.60 -2.05 -10.66
CA LEU A 280 1.30 -2.56 -9.32
C LEU A 280 1.69 -4.03 -9.10
N ALA A 281 1.92 -4.79 -10.17
CA ALA A 281 2.46 -6.16 -10.10
C ALA A 281 4.01 -6.18 -10.02
N GLY A 282 4.66 -5.00 -10.06
CA GLY A 282 6.11 -4.83 -9.98
C GLY A 282 6.83 -4.94 -11.32
N ARG A 283 6.11 -5.11 -12.44
CA ARG A 283 6.70 -5.18 -13.79
C ARG A 283 7.15 -3.80 -14.23
N THR A 284 8.35 -3.73 -14.80
CA THR A 284 8.93 -2.48 -15.30
C THR A 284 8.88 -2.47 -16.82
N PHE A 285 8.15 -1.53 -17.38
CA PHE A 285 8.09 -1.25 -18.80
C PHE A 285 9.04 -0.10 -19.10
N THR A 286 9.90 -0.27 -20.09
CA THR A 286 10.80 0.76 -20.58
C THR A 286 10.38 1.17 -21.97
N ASN A 287 10.40 2.46 -22.26
CA ASN A 287 10.08 2.99 -23.58
C ASN A 287 8.68 2.54 -24.05
N ILE A 288 7.65 2.88 -23.26
CA ILE A 288 6.25 2.61 -23.57
C ILE A 288 5.43 3.90 -23.50
N THR A 289 4.43 4.04 -24.37
CA THR A 289 3.44 5.13 -24.28
C THR A 289 2.26 4.74 -23.38
N ALA A 290 1.47 5.73 -22.97
CA ALA A 290 0.22 5.52 -22.23
C ALA A 290 -0.76 4.61 -22.98
N PHE A 291 -0.91 4.80 -24.29
CA PHE A 291 -1.81 4.00 -25.12
C PHE A 291 -1.29 2.56 -25.29
N GLN A 292 0.02 2.37 -25.49
CA GLN A 292 0.62 1.05 -25.59
C GLN A 292 0.47 0.24 -24.31
N TYR A 293 0.66 0.86 -23.13
CA TYR A 293 0.42 0.16 -21.86
C TYR A 293 -1.05 -0.23 -21.69
N ALA A 294 -1.99 0.66 -22.03
CA ALA A 294 -3.42 0.36 -21.96
C ALA A 294 -3.78 -0.85 -22.86
N LEU A 295 -3.25 -0.88 -24.10
CA LEU A 295 -3.40 -2.01 -25.02
C LEU A 295 -2.77 -3.30 -24.47
N TRP A 296 -1.53 -3.21 -23.97
CA TRP A 296 -0.84 -4.35 -23.37
C TRP A 296 -1.62 -4.93 -22.19
N SER A 297 -2.17 -4.09 -21.32
CA SER A 297 -2.90 -4.51 -20.11
C SER A 297 -4.36 -4.94 -20.37
N LEU A 298 -4.81 -4.96 -21.64
CA LEU A 298 -6.19 -5.28 -22.00
C LEU A 298 -7.24 -4.34 -21.34
N ASP A 299 -6.85 -3.11 -20.98
CA ASP A 299 -7.75 -2.11 -20.37
C ASP A 299 -8.54 -1.35 -21.42
N TRP A 300 -9.62 -1.99 -21.89
CA TRP A 300 -10.51 -1.40 -22.89
C TRP A 300 -11.09 -0.05 -22.53
N HIS A 301 -11.45 0.15 -21.26
CA HIS A 301 -12.02 1.43 -20.83
C HIS A 301 -10.97 2.55 -20.91
N MET A 302 -9.71 2.24 -20.56
CA MET A 302 -8.61 3.19 -20.66
C MET A 302 -8.24 3.49 -22.11
N TRP A 303 -8.04 2.48 -22.96
CA TRP A 303 -7.65 2.76 -24.34
C TRP A 303 -8.77 3.43 -25.12
N ALA A 304 -10.04 3.03 -24.93
CA ALA A 304 -11.17 3.66 -25.62
C ALA A 304 -11.35 5.13 -25.22
N MET A 305 -10.97 5.49 -24.00
CA MET A 305 -10.90 6.90 -23.58
C MET A 305 -9.75 7.61 -24.30
N ILE A 306 -8.54 7.04 -24.33
CA ILE A 306 -7.37 7.63 -25.00
C ILE A 306 -7.60 7.83 -26.51
N GLN A 307 -8.29 6.90 -27.18
CA GLN A 307 -8.60 6.99 -28.61
C GLN A 307 -9.39 8.25 -29.00
N LYS A 308 -10.11 8.87 -28.06
CA LYS A 308 -10.84 10.12 -28.32
C LYS A 308 -9.91 11.32 -28.52
N TYR A 309 -8.67 11.22 -28.04
CA TYR A 309 -7.70 12.31 -27.96
C TYR A 309 -6.43 12.02 -28.80
N LEU A 310 -6.16 10.76 -29.12
CA LEU A 310 -5.03 10.36 -29.97
C LEU A 310 -5.49 10.29 -31.44
N PRO A 311 -4.85 10.99 -32.40
CA PRO A 311 -5.17 10.85 -33.82
C PRO A 311 -5.06 9.40 -34.30
N LYS A 312 -5.92 8.99 -35.23
CA LYS A 312 -6.01 7.60 -35.73
C LYS A 312 -4.70 7.08 -36.32
N GLU A 313 -3.94 7.94 -36.99
CA GLU A 313 -2.61 7.62 -37.52
C GLU A 313 -1.63 7.23 -36.40
N GLU A 314 -1.58 8.02 -35.32
CA GLU A 314 -0.74 7.71 -34.16
C GLU A 314 -1.25 6.49 -33.38
N GLN A 315 -2.57 6.26 -33.32
CA GLN A 315 -3.13 5.02 -32.77
C GLN A 315 -2.62 3.80 -33.55
N ALA A 316 -2.72 3.84 -34.88
CA ALA A 316 -2.29 2.74 -35.76
C ALA A 316 -0.79 2.47 -35.64
N LYS A 317 0.02 3.53 -35.64
CA LYS A 317 1.48 3.46 -35.46
C LYS A 317 1.87 2.85 -34.12
N GLN A 318 1.29 3.32 -33.02
CA GLN A 318 1.62 2.80 -31.68
C GLN A 318 1.16 1.34 -31.50
N LEU A 319 0.00 0.98 -32.04
CA LEU A 319 -0.48 -0.41 -32.05
C LEU A 319 0.44 -1.31 -32.88
N GLN A 320 0.79 -0.89 -34.11
CA GLN A 320 1.70 -1.65 -34.97
C GLN A 320 3.07 -1.85 -34.32
N GLU A 321 3.60 -0.82 -33.65
CA GLU A 321 4.84 -0.93 -32.90
C GLU A 321 4.73 -1.97 -31.78
N LEU A 322 3.65 -1.94 -30.98
CA LEU A 322 3.42 -2.93 -29.93
C LEU A 322 3.24 -4.35 -30.51
N GLU A 323 2.55 -4.50 -31.64
CA GLU A 323 2.38 -5.79 -32.31
C GLU A 323 3.68 -6.35 -32.89
N THR A 324 4.58 -5.48 -33.32
CA THR A 324 5.82 -5.89 -34.00
C THR A 324 6.94 -6.14 -32.98
N LYS A 325 7.15 -5.19 -32.07
CA LYS A 325 8.24 -5.21 -31.09
C LYS A 325 7.84 -5.91 -29.78
N GLY A 326 6.59 -5.76 -29.37
CA GLY A 326 6.12 -6.20 -28.05
C GLY A 326 6.80 -5.45 -26.90
N THR A 327 6.67 -6.01 -25.71
CA THR A 327 7.39 -5.59 -24.49
C THR A 327 8.24 -6.76 -23.96
N ALA A 328 9.02 -6.52 -22.92
CA ALA A 328 9.70 -7.59 -22.17
C ALA A 328 8.74 -8.67 -21.62
N TYR A 329 7.44 -8.36 -21.56
CA TYR A 329 6.38 -9.25 -21.06
C TYR A 329 5.42 -9.69 -22.18
N GLY A 330 5.86 -9.65 -23.44
CA GLY A 330 5.07 -10.01 -24.61
C GLY A 330 4.27 -8.83 -25.19
N LYS A 331 3.43 -9.12 -26.18
CA LYS A 331 2.63 -8.11 -26.89
C LYS A 331 1.45 -7.62 -26.05
N HIS A 332 0.77 -8.54 -25.38
CA HIS A 332 -0.35 -8.26 -24.49
C HIS A 332 -0.30 -9.17 -23.27
N PHE A 333 -0.94 -8.74 -22.19
CA PHE A 333 -1.16 -9.53 -21.01
C PHE A 333 -2.03 -10.75 -21.33
N SER A 334 -1.64 -11.90 -20.79
CA SER A 334 -2.36 -13.17 -20.98
C SER A 334 -2.96 -13.64 -19.67
N LEU A 335 -4.29 -13.82 -19.66
CA LEU A 335 -5.01 -14.42 -18.54
C LEU A 335 -4.84 -15.94 -18.45
N LYS A 336 -4.14 -16.55 -19.42
CA LYS A 336 -3.97 -18.00 -19.50
C LYS A 336 -3.38 -18.59 -18.22
N GLY A 337 -2.36 -17.97 -17.63
CA GLY A 337 -1.72 -18.47 -16.41
C GLY A 337 -2.70 -18.63 -15.24
N LEU A 338 -3.55 -17.62 -15.02
CA LEU A 338 -4.58 -17.68 -13.98
C LEU A 338 -5.70 -18.68 -14.33
N ILE A 339 -6.13 -18.73 -15.59
CA ILE A 339 -7.15 -19.67 -16.07
C ILE A 339 -6.67 -21.11 -15.90
N ASP A 340 -5.41 -21.41 -16.25
CA ASP A 340 -4.81 -22.73 -16.09
C ASP A 340 -4.71 -23.11 -14.61
N ALA A 341 -4.28 -22.19 -13.74
CA ALA A 341 -4.17 -22.44 -12.30
C ALA A 341 -5.55 -22.70 -11.65
N LEU A 342 -6.58 -21.95 -12.03
CA LEU A 342 -7.95 -22.17 -11.57
C LEU A 342 -8.52 -23.47 -12.10
N GLN A 343 -8.29 -23.79 -13.39
CA GLN A 343 -8.72 -25.07 -13.97
C GLN A 343 -8.07 -26.24 -13.24
N GLU A 344 -6.76 -26.18 -12.98
CA GLU A 344 -6.05 -27.21 -12.22
C GLU A 344 -6.59 -27.35 -10.79
N TYR A 345 -6.90 -26.24 -10.12
CA TYR A 345 -7.56 -26.27 -8.82
C TYR A 345 -8.92 -26.96 -8.90
N VAL A 346 -9.77 -26.57 -9.85
CA VAL A 346 -11.10 -27.17 -10.06
C VAL A 346 -11.02 -28.67 -10.34
N ASP A 347 -10.04 -29.10 -11.13
CA ASP A 347 -9.91 -30.50 -11.56
C ASP A 347 -9.31 -31.40 -10.47
N LYS A 348 -8.35 -30.88 -9.68
CA LYS A 348 -7.53 -31.69 -8.77
C LYS A 348 -7.81 -31.46 -7.29
N ALA A 349 -8.50 -30.39 -6.90
CA ALA A 349 -8.77 -30.15 -5.49
C ALA A 349 -9.63 -31.29 -4.91
N PRO A 350 -9.19 -31.92 -3.79
CA PRO A 350 -9.95 -32.98 -3.17
C PRO A 350 -11.34 -32.49 -2.73
N PRO A 351 -12.35 -33.38 -2.71
CA PRO A 351 -13.66 -33.05 -2.19
C PRO A 351 -13.60 -32.71 -0.68
N TYR A 352 -14.65 -32.04 -0.19
CA TYR A 352 -14.86 -31.77 1.23
C TYR A 352 -14.83 -33.06 2.05
N GLY A 353 -14.22 -33.00 3.24
CA GLY A 353 -14.15 -34.12 4.17
C GLY A 353 -12.92 -35.00 4.02
N TYR A 354 -12.00 -34.68 3.08
CA TYR A 354 -10.70 -35.33 3.04
C TYR A 354 -9.81 -34.86 4.20
N HIS A 355 -9.13 -35.77 4.90
CA HIS A 355 -8.36 -35.43 6.10
C HIS A 355 -7.06 -34.65 5.81
N ASP A 356 -6.55 -34.68 4.58
CA ASP A 356 -5.38 -33.92 4.15
C ASP A 356 -5.75 -32.84 3.12
N TYR A 357 -5.62 -31.59 3.54
CA TYR A 357 -5.93 -30.40 2.73
C TYR A 357 -4.69 -29.77 2.08
N SER A 358 -3.50 -30.28 2.39
CA SER A 358 -2.24 -29.72 1.89
C SER A 358 -2.19 -29.63 0.35
N PRO A 359 -2.67 -30.64 -0.42
CA PRO A 359 -2.70 -30.53 -1.88
C PRO A 359 -3.61 -29.40 -2.39
N ALA A 360 -4.79 -29.22 -1.80
CA ALA A 360 -5.73 -28.16 -2.18
C ALA A 360 -5.13 -26.78 -1.91
N LEU A 361 -4.45 -26.61 -0.78
CA LEU A 361 -3.78 -25.36 -0.40
C LEU A 361 -2.67 -25.00 -1.38
N ASN A 362 -1.84 -25.96 -1.77
CA ASN A 362 -0.78 -25.72 -2.76
C ASN A 362 -1.35 -25.27 -4.12
N LEU A 363 -2.46 -25.89 -4.57
CA LEU A 363 -3.16 -25.45 -5.77
C LEU A 363 -3.76 -24.03 -5.60
N TRP A 364 -4.31 -23.72 -4.43
CA TRP A 364 -4.86 -22.40 -4.14
C TRP A 364 -3.78 -21.31 -4.11
N TYR A 365 -2.62 -21.60 -3.53
CA TYR A 365 -1.48 -20.68 -3.55
C TYR A 365 -0.96 -20.49 -4.98
N LYS A 366 -1.00 -21.52 -5.83
CA LYS A 366 -0.71 -21.35 -7.26
C LYS A 366 -1.66 -20.36 -7.93
N VAL A 367 -2.96 -20.40 -7.62
CA VAL A 367 -3.94 -19.41 -8.08
C VAL A 367 -3.56 -18.00 -7.59
N GLY A 368 -3.25 -17.86 -6.30
CA GLY A 368 -2.84 -16.57 -5.71
C GLY A 368 -1.58 -16.00 -6.35
N GLY A 369 -0.62 -16.86 -6.70
CA GLY A 369 0.62 -16.46 -7.37
C GLY A 369 0.35 -15.87 -8.76
N GLN A 370 -0.62 -16.42 -9.50
CA GLN A 370 -1.05 -15.87 -10.78
C GLN A 370 -1.87 -14.59 -10.62
N GLN A 371 -2.70 -14.49 -9.57
CA GLN A 371 -3.46 -13.29 -9.23
C GLN A 371 -2.58 -12.07 -8.91
N LYS A 372 -1.40 -12.30 -8.30
CA LYS A 372 -0.40 -11.27 -8.04
C LYS A 372 0.09 -10.57 -9.31
N LEU A 373 0.03 -11.26 -10.46
CA LEU A 373 0.53 -10.78 -11.75
C LEU A 373 -0.53 -10.05 -12.58
N LEU A 374 -1.76 -9.90 -12.08
CA LEU A 374 -2.82 -9.26 -12.87
C LEU A 374 -2.56 -7.76 -13.07
N PRO A 375 -2.82 -7.22 -14.27
CA PRO A 375 -2.91 -5.78 -14.44
C PRO A 375 -4.12 -5.23 -13.67
N VAL A 376 -4.04 -3.96 -13.28
CA VAL A 376 -5.07 -3.31 -12.46
C VAL A 376 -6.46 -3.33 -13.10
N SER A 377 -6.56 -3.33 -14.43
CA SER A 377 -7.81 -3.42 -15.18
C SER A 377 -8.59 -4.70 -14.85
N VAL A 378 -7.89 -5.84 -14.75
CA VAL A 378 -8.50 -7.13 -14.37
C VAL A 378 -8.79 -7.15 -12.88
N VAL A 379 -7.93 -6.56 -12.05
CA VAL A 379 -8.17 -6.43 -10.61
C VAL A 379 -9.44 -5.62 -10.33
N ASN A 380 -9.66 -4.53 -11.06
CA ASN A 380 -10.88 -3.72 -10.97
C ASN A 380 -12.12 -4.55 -11.31
N GLU A 381 -12.05 -5.41 -12.33
CA GLU A 381 -13.14 -6.34 -12.64
C GLU A 381 -13.37 -7.34 -11.52
N TYR A 382 -12.32 -7.79 -10.83
CA TYR A 382 -12.42 -8.68 -9.66
C TYR A 382 -12.95 -7.95 -8.41
N CYS A 383 -12.64 -6.67 -8.22
CA CYS A 383 -12.94 -5.95 -6.97
C CYS A 383 -14.24 -5.15 -7.02
N ARG A 384 -14.89 -5.04 -8.19
CA ARG A 384 -16.15 -4.28 -8.32
C ARG A 384 -17.29 -4.89 -7.48
N LEU A 385 -18.09 -4.03 -6.86
CA LEU A 385 -19.15 -4.39 -5.91
C LEU A 385 -20.56 -4.27 -6.49
N ASP A 386 -20.70 -3.60 -7.62
CA ASP A 386 -21.96 -3.21 -8.24
C ASP A 386 -22.65 -4.34 -9.03
N ARG A 387 -21.97 -5.47 -9.23
CA ARG A 387 -22.55 -6.69 -9.82
C ARG A 387 -21.78 -7.95 -9.39
N THR A 388 -22.30 -9.12 -9.77
CA THR A 388 -21.58 -10.40 -9.66
C THR A 388 -20.50 -10.52 -10.74
N PHE A 389 -19.52 -11.42 -10.52
CA PHE A 389 -18.51 -11.71 -11.55
C PHE A 389 -19.05 -12.59 -12.67
N HIS A 390 -19.95 -13.51 -12.30
CA HIS A 390 -20.68 -14.39 -13.19
C HIS A 390 -22.20 -14.27 -12.92
N PRO A 391 -23.06 -14.30 -13.95
CA PRO A 391 -22.72 -14.32 -15.37
C PRO A 391 -21.94 -13.07 -15.79
N CYS A 392 -21.02 -13.25 -16.72
CA CYS A 392 -20.30 -12.13 -17.32
C CYS A 392 -21.32 -11.24 -18.05
N PRO A 393 -21.23 -9.90 -17.97
CA PRO A 393 -22.12 -9.03 -18.72
C PRO A 393 -22.09 -9.36 -20.22
N ARG A 394 -23.27 -9.36 -20.86
CA ARG A 394 -23.38 -9.57 -22.32
C ARG A 394 -22.78 -8.40 -23.08
N GLU A 395 -22.97 -7.20 -22.55
CA GLU A 395 -22.36 -5.96 -23.02
C GLU A 395 -21.48 -5.44 -21.89
N TRP A 396 -20.21 -5.18 -22.21
CA TRP A 396 -19.32 -4.56 -21.23
C TRP A 396 -19.78 -3.13 -21.04
N GLU A 397 -20.16 -2.82 -19.81
CA GLU A 397 -20.68 -1.53 -19.42
C GLU A 397 -19.71 -0.41 -19.79
N SER A 398 -20.20 0.80 -20.03
CA SER A 398 -19.34 1.94 -20.39
C SER A 398 -18.40 2.35 -19.25
N LYS A 399 -18.71 1.99 -18.01
CA LYS A 399 -17.96 2.35 -16.80
C LYS A 399 -17.41 1.11 -16.11
N LEU A 400 -16.16 1.20 -15.68
CA LEU A 400 -15.52 0.23 -14.80
C LEU A 400 -15.18 0.93 -13.48
N PRO A 401 -15.73 0.51 -12.34
CA PRO A 401 -15.30 1.00 -11.04
C PRO A 401 -13.79 0.77 -10.86
N ARG A 402 -13.03 1.86 -10.70
CA ARG A 402 -11.57 1.83 -10.51
C ARG A 402 -11.25 1.60 -9.03
N THR A 403 -11.44 0.37 -8.58
CA THR A 403 -11.21 -0.05 -7.19
C THR A 403 -10.37 -1.31 -7.14
N CYS A 404 -9.37 -1.32 -6.28
CA CYS A 404 -8.65 -2.52 -5.88
C CYS A 404 -9.00 -2.94 -4.45
N ALA A 405 -10.07 -2.37 -3.89
CA ALA A 405 -10.50 -2.67 -2.53
C ALA A 405 -10.94 -4.13 -2.43
N VAL A 406 -10.37 -4.83 -1.47
CA VAL A 406 -10.73 -6.19 -1.13
C VAL A 406 -11.22 -6.23 0.32
N SER A 407 -12.12 -7.15 0.63
CA SER A 407 -12.57 -7.37 2.00
C SER A 407 -12.30 -8.82 2.38
N GLY A 408 -11.81 -9.05 3.59
CA GLY A 408 -11.52 -10.41 4.06
C GLY A 408 -11.87 -10.55 5.53
N TRP A 409 -12.04 -11.78 5.98
CA TRP A 409 -12.17 -12.08 7.40
C TRP A 409 -10.78 -12.22 8.00
N ASP A 410 -10.41 -11.36 8.95
CA ASP A 410 -9.18 -11.50 9.73
C ASP A 410 -9.45 -12.44 10.91
N ASN A 411 -8.83 -13.62 10.89
CA ASN A 411 -8.96 -14.61 11.97
C ASN A 411 -8.34 -14.16 13.29
N VAL A 412 -7.26 -13.37 13.23
CA VAL A 412 -6.55 -12.87 14.41
C VAL A 412 -7.43 -11.85 15.11
N GLN A 413 -8.02 -10.94 14.34
CA GLN A 413 -8.88 -9.88 14.88
C GLN A 413 -10.36 -10.29 15.03
N LYS A 414 -10.75 -11.45 14.50
CA LYS A 414 -12.14 -11.96 14.44
C LYS A 414 -13.12 -10.92 13.89
N LYS A 415 -12.73 -10.21 12.83
CA LYS A 415 -13.58 -9.20 12.16
C LYS A 415 -13.28 -9.11 10.67
N TYR A 416 -14.22 -8.53 9.92
CA TYR A 416 -13.95 -8.13 8.55
C TYR A 416 -12.97 -6.95 8.52
N VAL A 417 -11.99 -7.06 7.64
CA VAL A 417 -10.98 -6.06 7.37
C VAL A 417 -11.03 -5.70 5.89
N SER A 418 -10.83 -4.42 5.59
CA SER A 418 -10.63 -3.93 4.23
C SER A 418 -9.15 -3.84 3.92
N GLY A 419 -8.75 -4.28 2.73
CA GLY A 419 -7.40 -4.15 2.21
C GLY A 419 -7.39 -3.68 0.76
N SER A 420 -6.20 -3.71 0.15
CA SER A 420 -6.04 -3.55 -1.29
C SER A 420 -5.50 -4.86 -1.88
N TRP A 421 -5.90 -5.20 -3.11
CA TRP A 421 -5.44 -6.39 -3.83
C TRP A 421 -3.92 -6.61 -3.76
N PHE A 422 -3.15 -5.53 -3.91
CA PHE A 422 -1.68 -5.56 -3.93
C PHE A 422 -1.02 -5.44 -2.54
N ARG A 423 -1.80 -5.12 -1.50
CA ARG A 423 -1.35 -5.01 -0.10
C ARG A 423 -2.47 -5.41 0.87
N PRO A 424 -2.85 -6.69 0.95
CA PRO A 424 -4.00 -7.07 1.76
C PRO A 424 -3.58 -7.46 3.19
N PHE A 425 -4.45 -7.10 4.13
CA PHE A 425 -4.58 -7.56 5.53
C PHE A 425 -3.36 -7.47 6.46
N SER A 426 -2.17 -8.00 6.11
CA SER A 426 -0.96 -7.91 6.94
C SER A 426 0.34 -8.03 6.14
N ALA A 427 1.48 -7.66 6.74
CA ALA A 427 2.81 -7.80 6.12
C ALA A 427 3.25 -9.26 5.92
N LYS A 428 2.61 -10.22 6.62
CA LYS A 428 2.88 -11.66 6.49
C LYS A 428 1.99 -12.32 5.43
N ASP A 429 0.98 -11.60 4.95
CA ASP A 429 0.02 -12.08 3.98
C ASP A 429 0.45 -11.61 2.58
N ALA A 430 0.82 -12.57 1.72
CA ALA A 430 1.08 -12.30 0.30
C ALA A 430 0.30 -13.23 -0.63
N LEU A 431 -0.17 -12.66 -1.75
CA LEU A 431 -0.89 -13.40 -2.79
C LEU A 431 0.02 -14.51 -3.32
N GLY A 432 -0.48 -15.74 -3.22
CA GLY A 432 0.24 -16.94 -3.61
C GLY A 432 1.28 -17.45 -2.62
N LEU A 433 1.41 -16.82 -1.45
CA LEU A 433 2.18 -17.36 -0.33
C LEU A 433 1.24 -18.11 0.63
N ASN A 434 0.18 -17.45 1.08
CA ASN A 434 -0.76 -17.97 2.09
C ASN A 434 -2.23 -17.67 1.79
N TYR A 435 -2.57 -17.01 0.68
CA TYR A 435 -3.95 -16.91 0.20
C TYR A 435 -4.03 -16.63 -1.29
N ALA A 436 -5.25 -16.76 -1.80
CA ALA A 436 -5.72 -16.26 -3.07
C ALA A 436 -7.12 -15.66 -2.87
N PHE A 437 -7.56 -14.84 -3.81
CA PHE A 437 -8.90 -14.27 -3.84
C PHE A 437 -9.85 -15.18 -4.62
N HIS A 438 -11.10 -15.20 -4.19
CA HIS A 438 -12.22 -15.58 -5.05
C HIS A 438 -13.30 -14.51 -4.93
N ARG A 439 -14.18 -14.44 -5.92
CA ARG A 439 -15.32 -13.52 -5.87
C ARG A 439 -16.63 -14.22 -5.53
N GLY A 440 -16.81 -15.45 -5.98
CA GLY A 440 -17.97 -16.26 -5.63
C GLY A 440 -19.32 -15.66 -6.05
N PHE A 441 -20.40 -16.12 -5.42
CA PHE A 441 -21.79 -15.80 -5.79
C PHE A 441 -22.38 -14.57 -5.09
N ARG A 442 -21.72 -14.03 -4.06
CA ARG A 442 -22.30 -12.98 -3.20
C ARG A 442 -21.86 -11.60 -3.65
N TYR A 443 -22.69 -10.57 -3.41
CA TYR A 443 -22.43 -9.14 -3.69
C TYR A 443 -21.28 -8.52 -2.88
N TYR A 444 -20.44 -9.34 -2.25
CA TYR A 444 -19.24 -8.89 -1.57
C TYR A 444 -18.12 -8.95 -2.60
N GLY A 445 -17.27 -7.92 -2.67
CA GLY A 445 -16.16 -7.88 -3.63
C GLY A 445 -15.17 -9.02 -3.44
N ALA A 446 -14.04 -8.96 -4.14
CA ALA A 446 -12.97 -9.94 -3.98
C ALA A 446 -12.71 -10.26 -2.49
N ALA A 447 -12.97 -11.51 -2.12
CA ALA A 447 -12.89 -11.99 -0.75
C ALA A 447 -11.59 -12.78 -0.58
N GLY A 448 -10.74 -12.32 0.34
CA GLY A 448 -9.53 -13.04 0.69
C GLY A 448 -9.85 -14.14 1.68
N SER A 449 -9.49 -15.38 1.36
CA SER A 449 -9.58 -16.49 2.30
C SER A 449 -8.16 -16.82 2.82
N PRO A 450 -7.74 -16.25 3.97
CA PRO A 450 -6.51 -16.70 4.62
C PRO A 450 -6.68 -18.17 5.06
N SER A 451 -5.68 -19.00 4.76
CA SER A 451 -5.63 -20.41 5.17
C SER A 451 -5.06 -20.62 6.58
N GLY A 452 -4.80 -19.55 7.32
CA GLY A 452 -4.21 -19.64 8.66
C GLY A 452 -5.17 -20.24 9.69
N GLU A 453 -4.92 -21.52 10.05
CA GLU A 453 -5.22 -22.32 11.26
C GLU A 453 -6.45 -22.05 12.15
N GLY A 454 -7.38 -21.18 11.75
CA GLY A 454 -8.56 -20.81 12.56
C GLY A 454 -9.79 -20.39 11.76
N SER A 455 -9.63 -19.99 10.49
CA SER A 455 -10.73 -20.04 9.53
C SER A 455 -10.85 -21.48 9.07
N LYS A 456 -12.05 -22.05 9.22
CA LYS A 456 -12.41 -23.28 8.50
C LYS A 456 -12.14 -23.03 7.01
N LEU A 457 -11.03 -23.60 6.54
CA LEU A 457 -10.58 -24.00 5.20
C LEU A 457 -11.20 -23.29 3.97
N PRO A 458 -10.41 -23.03 2.91
CA PRO A 458 -10.94 -22.52 1.65
C PRO A 458 -12.05 -23.44 1.14
N LEU A 459 -13.27 -22.91 1.14
CA LEU A 459 -14.55 -23.46 0.66
C LEU A 459 -14.43 -24.80 -0.08
N LEU A 460 -14.44 -25.88 0.70
CA LEU A 460 -14.42 -27.25 0.21
C LEU A 460 -15.82 -27.70 -0.27
N ARG A 461 -15.87 -28.72 -1.14
CA ARG A 461 -17.06 -29.35 -1.80
C ARG A 461 -18.25 -29.72 -0.88
N ASN A 462 -19.05 -28.77 -0.40
CA ASN A 462 -20.37 -29.15 0.11
C ASN A 462 -21.33 -29.42 -1.07
N SER A 463 -22.04 -30.55 -0.98
CA SER A 463 -22.57 -31.37 -2.06
C SER A 463 -23.72 -30.78 -2.91
N THR A 464 -24.01 -29.47 -2.86
CA THR A 464 -25.21 -28.94 -3.53
C THR A 464 -25.11 -27.56 -4.20
N ASN A 465 -24.00 -26.80 -4.07
CA ASN A 465 -23.91 -25.46 -4.66
C ASN A 465 -22.65 -25.28 -5.51
N VAL A 466 -22.82 -24.63 -6.67
CA VAL A 466 -21.78 -24.37 -7.69
C VAL A 466 -20.54 -23.73 -7.05
N TRP A 467 -19.37 -24.29 -7.38
CA TRP A 467 -18.08 -23.89 -6.82
C TRP A 467 -17.67 -22.47 -7.23
N GLU A 468 -17.29 -21.66 -6.25
CA GLU A 468 -16.82 -20.29 -6.47
C GLU A 468 -15.58 -20.20 -7.39
N PRO A 469 -14.59 -21.12 -7.30
CA PRO A 469 -13.50 -21.16 -8.28
C PRO A 469 -13.93 -21.50 -9.71
N GLU A 470 -14.95 -22.36 -9.88
CA GLU A 470 -15.50 -22.68 -11.21
C GLU A 470 -16.24 -21.47 -11.81
N ILE A 471 -16.91 -20.70 -10.97
CA ILE A 471 -17.54 -19.43 -11.33
C ILE A 471 -16.51 -18.41 -11.78
N ASP A 472 -15.45 -18.21 -11.00
CA ASP A 472 -14.36 -17.30 -11.34
C ASP A 472 -13.66 -17.74 -12.63
N LEU A 473 -13.45 -19.04 -12.83
CA LEU A 473 -12.90 -19.62 -14.06
C LEU A 473 -13.78 -19.31 -15.28
N LYS A 474 -15.10 -19.51 -15.18
CA LYS A 474 -16.06 -19.18 -16.26
C LYS A 474 -16.05 -17.67 -16.55
N ALA A 475 -16.05 -16.83 -15.53
CA ALA A 475 -16.01 -15.38 -15.65
C ALA A 475 -14.71 -14.89 -16.32
N LEU A 476 -13.55 -15.40 -15.89
CA LEU A 476 -12.24 -15.04 -16.46
C LEU A 476 -12.08 -15.48 -17.91
N ARG A 477 -12.58 -16.67 -18.27
CA ARG A 477 -12.63 -17.10 -19.69
C ARG A 477 -13.46 -16.15 -20.53
N SER A 478 -14.62 -15.72 -20.03
CA SER A 478 -15.50 -14.77 -20.73
C SER A 478 -14.88 -13.37 -20.85
N LEU A 479 -14.28 -12.87 -19.76
CA LEU A 479 -13.53 -11.61 -19.74
C LEU A 479 -12.40 -11.64 -20.76
N TRP A 480 -11.54 -12.66 -20.70
CA TRP A 480 -10.41 -12.77 -21.61
C TRP A 480 -10.84 -12.83 -23.05
N LYS A 481 -11.80 -13.71 -23.38
CA LYS A 481 -12.37 -13.84 -24.72
C LYS A 481 -12.90 -12.50 -25.24
N THR A 482 -13.55 -11.71 -24.40
CA THR A 482 -14.10 -10.43 -24.84
C THR A 482 -13.03 -9.36 -25.02
N ARG A 483 -12.09 -9.22 -24.08
CA ARG A 483 -11.01 -8.23 -24.21
C ARG A 483 -10.14 -8.50 -25.44
N THR A 484 -9.86 -9.77 -25.74
CA THR A 484 -9.16 -10.16 -26.98
C THR A 484 -9.95 -9.76 -28.22
N ARG A 485 -11.25 -10.05 -28.29
CA ARG A 485 -12.10 -9.63 -29.42
C ARG A 485 -12.15 -8.11 -29.61
N GLN A 486 -12.20 -7.35 -28.51
CA GLN A 486 -12.19 -5.88 -28.56
C GLN A 486 -10.88 -5.35 -29.15
N LEU A 487 -9.76 -5.97 -28.77
CA LEU A 487 -8.46 -5.63 -29.33
C LEU A 487 -8.34 -6.04 -30.80
N ASP A 488 -8.84 -7.21 -31.19
CA ASP A 488 -8.86 -7.67 -32.58
C ASP A 488 -9.71 -6.74 -33.46
N ALA A 489 -10.88 -6.31 -32.98
CA ALA A 489 -11.72 -5.34 -33.67
C ALA A 489 -11.00 -4.00 -33.88
N LEU A 490 -10.28 -3.52 -32.87
CA LEU A 490 -9.46 -2.32 -32.98
C LEU A 490 -8.34 -2.47 -34.04
N LYS A 491 -7.66 -3.62 -34.06
CA LYS A 491 -6.66 -3.93 -35.10
C LYS A 491 -7.28 -3.85 -36.48
N SER A 492 -8.42 -4.50 -36.69
CA SER A 492 -9.12 -4.47 -37.97
C SER A 492 -9.53 -3.04 -38.37
N GLU A 493 -10.05 -2.24 -37.45
CA GLU A 493 -10.45 -0.86 -37.71
C GLU A 493 -9.28 0.00 -38.19
N LEU A 494 -8.15 -0.05 -37.48
CA LEU A 494 -6.98 0.78 -37.79
C LEU A 494 -6.25 0.32 -39.05
N LEU A 495 -6.27 -0.98 -39.36
CA LEU A 495 -5.69 -1.52 -40.61
C LEU A 495 -6.51 -1.17 -41.87
N HIS A 496 -7.85 -1.16 -41.79
CA HIS A 496 -8.67 -0.76 -42.94
C HIS A 496 -8.47 0.72 -43.29
N GLN A 497 -8.31 1.57 -42.28
CA GLN A 497 -8.12 3.01 -42.49
C GLN A 497 -6.76 3.34 -43.11
N SER A 498 -5.69 2.65 -42.72
CA SER A 498 -4.37 2.87 -43.34
C SER A 498 -4.33 2.48 -44.81
N GLN A 499 -5.06 1.43 -45.22
CA GLN A 499 -5.20 1.04 -46.62
C GLN A 499 -6.04 2.04 -47.43
N THR A 500 -7.11 2.57 -46.84
CA THR A 500 -8.00 3.53 -47.52
C THR A 500 -7.30 4.86 -47.77
N CYS A 501 -6.47 5.32 -46.82
CA CYS A 501 -5.70 6.56 -46.95
C CYS A 501 -4.55 6.48 -47.96
N LEU A 502 -4.11 5.27 -48.34
CA LEU A 502 -3.11 5.06 -49.39
C LEU A 502 -3.71 5.01 -50.81
N MET A 503 -5.04 4.87 -50.92
CA MET A 503 -5.75 4.79 -52.20
C MET A 503 -6.44 6.11 -52.60
N MET A 504 -6.53 7.08 -51.69
CA MET A 504 -6.94 8.46 -51.96
C MET A 504 -5.71 9.33 -52.14
#